data_AF-A0A6N4ST78-F1
#
_entry.id   AF-A0A6N4ST78-F1
#
_cell.length_a   1.000
_cell.length_b   1.000
_cell.length_c   1.000
_cell.angle_alpha   90.00
_cell.angle_beta   90.00
_cell.angle_gamma   90.00
#
_symmetry.space_group_name_H-M   'P 1'
#
loop_
_entity.id
_entity.type
_entity.pdbx_description
1 polymer ?
#
loop_
_entity_poly.entity_id
_entity_poly.type
_entity_poly.pdbx_seq_one_letter_code
_entity_poly.pdbx_strand_id
1 'polypeptide(L)'
;MISTEEIYTVLLFEFPYFKKINEEKRQQLCLRTKRFIEETNFIPRKGIELTNRMVILISACSQQLTLGFSNHYNYTYFEKIIVYPEKYLSTVTEKYHTGEMNTAGIVVLSWEDFYKGIKIDNDAHNVGLHEFAHALEFMDIANKDVNEVFSACLDKFTVLADQYLQHQPDKPLFRSYATTNLSEFFAVATEYYFEAPYEFSQQEPELFDVLHKAYQQNTVPKASKPKLLAFPKPEEKDLLFGHATSFAYSLMELFVYSVIVALAGFTTLLHPVTGILILLTASVLVYRFAFKNHFCLYLNQVQIYKPYIKRLIDVVFYNTPMQEIYVDYSHVLYVSADEYYSDQLNDNFERQLTGLKYTLCYWENGRVSYANFSTTSTNYDELFLFLYRKKKVGTRINVTFKKYRISK
;
A
#
# COMPACT_ATOMS: atom_id res chain seq x y z
N MET A 1 2.97 34.87 8.60
CA MET A 1 3.23 33.61 7.86
C MET A 1 4.17 32.79 8.71
N ILE A 2 3.82 31.54 9.03
CA ILE A 2 4.60 30.69 9.93
C ILE A 2 5.91 30.30 9.25
N SER A 3 7.05 30.56 9.91
CA SER A 3 8.37 30.27 9.33
C SER A 3 8.82 28.83 9.60
N THR A 4 9.74 28.30 8.79
CA THR A 4 10.31 26.96 9.02
C THR A 4 11.08 26.89 10.34
N GLU A 5 11.70 28.00 10.77
CA GLU A 5 12.42 28.08 12.04
C GLU A 5 11.47 28.09 13.24
N GLU A 6 10.32 28.76 13.13
CA GLU A 6 9.24 28.69 14.11
C GLU A 6 8.69 27.25 14.22
N ILE A 7 8.44 26.59 13.09
CA ILE A 7 8.02 25.18 13.05
C ILE A 7 9.05 24.29 13.76
N TYR A 8 10.32 24.40 13.38
CA TYR A 8 11.39 23.61 13.98
C TYR A 8 11.47 23.81 15.50
N THR A 9 11.38 25.06 15.95
CA THR A 9 11.42 25.41 17.37
C THR A 9 10.26 24.77 18.13
N VAL A 10 9.02 24.96 17.66
CA VAL A 10 7.83 24.39 18.31
C VAL A 10 7.91 22.87 18.38
N LEU A 11 8.29 22.20 17.28
CA LEU A 11 8.37 20.74 17.23
C LEU A 11 9.49 20.20 18.11
N LEU A 12 10.64 20.88 18.16
CA LEU A 12 11.75 20.49 19.03
C LEU A 12 11.36 20.48 20.50
N PHE A 13 10.58 21.46 20.96
CA PHE A 13 10.18 21.54 22.37
C PHE A 13 8.99 20.62 22.69
N GLU A 14 7.98 20.56 21.82
CA GLU A 14 6.66 20.05 22.18
C GLU A 14 6.19 18.81 21.43
N PHE A 15 6.95 18.31 20.46
CA PHE A 15 6.54 17.17 19.64
C PHE A 15 7.46 15.96 19.87
N PRO A 16 7.09 14.99 20.72
CA PRO A 16 7.98 13.90 21.11
C PRO A 16 8.54 13.08 19.93
N TYR A 17 7.72 12.83 18.90
CA TYR A 17 8.16 12.16 17.68
C TYR A 17 9.33 12.90 16.99
N PHE A 18 9.33 14.23 16.98
CA PHE A 18 10.41 15.04 16.39
C PHE A 18 11.75 14.79 17.06
N LYS A 19 11.75 14.51 18.37
CA LYS A 19 12.95 14.20 19.16
C LYS A 19 13.51 12.81 18.82
N LYS A 20 12.67 11.86 18.40
CA LYS A 20 13.03 10.47 18.10
C LYS A 20 13.63 10.27 16.70
N ILE A 21 13.39 11.19 15.77
CA ILE A 21 13.88 11.12 14.38
C ILE A 21 15.22 11.85 14.17
N ASN A 22 15.93 11.51 13.09
CA ASN A 22 17.20 12.14 12.72
C ASN A 22 17.01 13.53 12.07
N GLU A 23 18.09 14.29 11.94
CA GLU A 23 18.03 15.68 11.46
C GLU A 23 17.49 15.83 10.03
N GLU A 24 17.84 14.92 9.13
CA GLU A 24 17.29 14.91 7.76
C GLU A 24 15.76 14.78 7.76
N LYS A 25 15.24 13.85 8.57
CA LYS A 25 13.80 13.65 8.73
C LYS A 25 13.12 14.81 9.45
N ARG A 26 13.80 15.49 10.39
CA ARG A 26 13.29 16.71 11.03
C ARG A 26 13.09 17.83 10.03
N GLN A 27 14.08 18.08 9.17
CA GLN A 27 13.98 19.09 8.12
C GLN A 27 12.86 18.75 7.13
N GLN A 28 12.77 17.47 6.72
CA GLN A 28 11.69 16.99 5.86
C GLN A 28 10.31 17.22 6.49
N LEU A 29 10.15 16.89 7.77
CA LEU A 29 8.91 17.10 8.51
C LEU A 29 8.57 18.59 8.60
N CYS A 30 9.52 19.48 8.91
CA CYS A 30 9.27 20.92 8.95
C CYS A 30 8.80 21.48 7.60
N LEU A 31 9.42 21.06 6.50
CA LEU A 31 9.04 21.49 5.15
C LEU A 31 7.64 21.01 4.77
N ARG A 32 7.32 19.75 5.08
CA ARG A 32 5.98 19.18 4.82
C ARG A 32 4.91 19.82 5.69
N THR A 33 5.20 20.04 6.97
CA THR A 33 4.32 20.76 7.89
C THR A 33 4.01 22.14 7.36
N LYS A 34 5.03 22.89 6.89
CA LYS A 34 4.82 24.22 6.30
C LYS A 34 3.90 24.17 5.10
N ARG A 35 4.14 23.23 4.18
CA ARG A 35 3.31 23.06 2.98
C ARG A 35 1.86 22.73 3.35
N PHE A 36 1.66 21.80 4.29
CA PHE A 36 0.33 21.42 4.75
C PHE A 36 -0.42 22.62 5.36
N ILE A 37 0.27 23.45 6.15
CA ILE A 37 -0.31 24.70 6.69
C ILE A 37 -0.77 25.65 5.57
N GLU A 38 0.02 25.79 4.50
CA GLU A 38 -0.29 26.67 3.37
C GLU A 38 -1.46 26.16 2.53
N GLU A 39 -1.67 24.85 2.47
CA GLU A 39 -2.72 24.19 1.68
C GLU A 39 -4.01 23.89 2.49
N THR A 40 -4.02 24.15 3.80
CA THR A 40 -5.13 23.78 4.71
C THR A 40 -5.82 25.00 5.33
N ASN A 41 -7.15 25.01 5.33
CA ASN A 41 -7.97 26.01 6.00
C ASN A 41 -8.31 25.59 7.43
N PHE A 42 -7.75 26.27 8.43
CA PHE A 42 -8.03 26.04 9.84
C PHE A 42 -9.16 26.93 10.34
N ILE A 43 -10.21 26.32 10.89
CA ILE A 43 -11.47 26.99 11.25
C ILE A 43 -11.69 26.85 12.77
N PRO A 44 -11.56 27.93 13.55
CA PRO A 44 -11.89 27.90 14.97
C PRO A 44 -13.40 27.76 15.21
N ARG A 45 -13.77 27.07 16.29
CA ARG A 45 -15.15 26.99 16.78
C ARG A 45 -15.22 27.31 18.27
N LYS A 46 -16.42 27.70 18.72
CA LYS A 46 -16.72 28.00 20.13
C LYS A 46 -15.77 29.05 20.74
N GLY A 47 -15.33 30.03 19.93
CA GLY A 47 -14.55 31.18 20.40
C GLY A 47 -13.07 30.92 20.66
N ILE A 48 -12.52 29.75 20.28
CA ILE A 48 -11.07 29.52 20.38
C ILE A 48 -10.31 30.40 19.38
N GLU A 49 -9.22 31.02 19.83
CA GLU A 49 -8.27 31.70 18.94
C GLU A 49 -7.17 30.73 18.53
N LEU A 50 -7.01 30.49 17.22
CA LEU A 50 -5.98 29.60 16.72
C LEU A 50 -4.61 30.28 16.75
N THR A 51 -3.72 29.77 17.60
CA THR A 51 -2.33 30.20 17.63
C THR A 51 -1.50 29.45 16.59
N ASN A 52 -0.39 30.04 16.12
CA ASN A 52 0.57 29.37 15.23
C ASN A 52 1.00 28.02 15.81
N ARG A 53 1.27 27.95 17.11
CA ARG A 53 1.65 26.74 17.82
C ARG A 53 0.64 25.61 17.62
N MET A 54 -0.66 25.89 17.74
CA MET A 54 -1.71 24.88 17.53
C MET A 54 -1.71 24.36 16.09
N VAL A 55 -1.67 25.29 15.14
CA VAL A 55 -1.64 24.97 13.70
C VAL A 55 -0.41 24.14 13.34
N ILE A 56 0.76 24.45 13.89
CA ILE A 56 2.01 23.71 13.69
C ILE A 56 1.87 22.27 14.23
N LEU A 57 1.38 22.09 15.46
CA LEU A 57 1.30 20.78 16.09
C LEU A 57 0.29 19.87 15.36
N ILE A 58 -0.89 20.40 14.99
CA ILE A 58 -1.89 19.66 14.20
C ILE A 58 -1.30 19.24 12.84
N SER A 59 -0.67 20.17 12.15
CA SER A 59 -0.06 19.93 10.84
C SER A 59 1.08 18.92 10.92
N ALA A 60 1.95 19.00 11.93
CA ALA A 60 3.03 18.06 12.10
C ALA A 60 2.53 16.65 12.46
N CYS A 61 1.41 16.54 13.18
CA CYS A 61 0.77 15.25 13.46
C CYS A 61 0.29 14.55 12.19
N SER A 62 -0.32 15.28 11.24
CA SER A 62 -0.69 14.69 9.94
C SER A 62 0.53 14.23 9.15
N GLN A 63 1.57 15.06 9.11
CA GLN A 63 2.80 14.80 8.36
C GLN A 63 3.71 13.76 9.02
N GLN A 64 3.52 13.46 10.31
CA GLN A 64 4.18 12.34 10.99
C GLN A 64 3.79 11.00 10.34
N LEU A 65 2.51 10.78 10.04
CA LEU A 65 2.06 9.53 9.42
C LEU A 65 2.69 9.33 8.04
N THR A 66 2.78 10.39 7.25
CA THR A 66 3.23 10.32 5.85
C THR A 66 4.73 10.55 5.68
N LEU A 67 5.52 10.70 6.76
CA LEU A 67 6.95 11.05 6.68
C LEU A 67 7.81 10.00 5.94
N GLY A 68 7.39 8.73 5.96
CA GLY A 68 8.04 7.66 5.20
C GLY A 68 7.70 7.66 3.70
N PHE A 69 6.62 8.33 3.29
CA PHE A 69 6.16 8.27 1.90
C PHE A 69 7.06 9.09 0.98
N SER A 70 7.39 8.55 -0.19
CA SER A 70 8.14 9.26 -1.22
C SER A 70 7.28 10.29 -1.98
N ASN A 71 5.98 10.01 -2.13
CA ASN A 71 4.97 10.82 -2.81
C ASN A 71 3.61 10.68 -2.10
N HIS A 72 2.59 11.43 -2.54
CA HIS A 72 1.22 11.27 -2.04
C HIS A 72 1.07 11.46 -0.51
N TYR A 73 1.65 12.55 0.03
CA TYR A 73 1.77 12.80 1.48
C TYR A 73 0.94 14.00 2.01
N ASN A 74 0.26 14.76 1.13
CA ASN A 74 -0.31 16.07 1.47
C ASN A 74 -1.77 16.05 1.93
N TYR A 75 -2.42 14.88 2.02
CA TYR A 75 -3.84 14.77 2.32
C TYR A 75 -4.74 15.65 1.42
N THR A 76 -4.50 15.64 0.10
CA THR A 76 -5.11 16.59 -0.86
C THR A 76 -6.65 16.61 -0.90
N TYR A 77 -7.32 15.63 -0.29
CA TYR A 77 -8.77 15.62 -0.14
C TYR A 77 -9.27 16.42 1.09
N PHE A 78 -8.44 16.57 2.12
CA PHE A 78 -8.78 17.16 3.41
C PHE A 78 -8.28 18.59 3.53
N GLU A 79 -9.02 19.53 2.94
CA GLU A 79 -8.62 20.94 2.86
C GLU A 79 -9.02 21.76 4.11
N LYS A 80 -9.83 21.19 5.02
CA LYS A 80 -10.38 21.90 6.17
C LYS A 80 -10.15 21.16 7.47
N ILE A 81 -9.64 21.90 8.47
CA ILE A 81 -9.53 21.42 9.85
C ILE A 81 -10.33 22.33 10.77
N ILE A 82 -11.36 21.79 11.41
CA ILE A 82 -12.18 22.49 12.38
C ILE A 82 -11.64 22.18 13.78
N VAL A 83 -11.40 23.22 14.58
CA VAL A 83 -10.84 23.07 15.93
C VAL A 83 -11.82 23.61 16.98
N TYR A 84 -12.19 22.75 17.92
CA TYR A 84 -12.93 23.10 19.13
C TYR A 84 -11.96 23.18 20.32
N PRO A 85 -12.25 23.99 21.36
CA PRO A 85 -11.43 24.02 22.56
C PRO A 85 -11.46 22.68 23.34
N GLU A 86 -12.65 22.11 23.49
CA GLU A 86 -12.93 20.91 24.28
C GLU A 86 -13.79 19.93 23.46
N LYS A 87 -14.24 18.85 24.08
CA LYS A 87 -15.18 17.89 23.47
C LYS A 87 -16.43 18.62 22.98
N TYR A 88 -16.90 18.23 21.81
CA TYR A 88 -18.03 18.89 21.16
C TYR A 88 -19.12 17.87 20.84
N LEU A 89 -20.36 18.34 20.82
CA LEU A 89 -21.49 17.54 20.37
C LEU A 89 -21.45 17.49 18.84
N SER A 90 -21.21 16.30 18.27
CA SER A 90 -21.31 16.11 16.82
C SER A 90 -22.78 16.20 16.41
N THR A 91 -23.07 16.99 15.38
CA THR A 91 -24.41 17.13 14.84
C THR A 91 -24.83 15.93 13.99
N VAL A 92 -23.90 15.04 13.65
CA VAL A 92 -24.16 13.84 12.84
C VAL A 92 -24.53 12.66 13.73
N THR A 93 -23.77 12.45 14.81
CA THR A 93 -23.95 11.29 15.70
C THR A 93 -24.73 11.59 16.97
N GLU A 94 -24.97 12.88 17.26
CA GLU A 94 -25.56 13.39 18.51
C GLU A 94 -24.80 12.95 19.78
N LYS A 95 -23.50 12.64 19.64
CA LYS A 95 -22.62 12.25 20.75
C LYS A 95 -21.52 13.27 20.97
N TYR A 96 -20.90 13.23 22.14
CA TYR A 96 -19.68 13.99 22.39
C TYR A 96 -18.50 13.31 21.70
N HIS A 97 -17.83 14.05 20.81
CA HIS A 97 -16.66 13.61 20.06
C HIS A 97 -15.41 14.39 20.51
N THR A 98 -14.27 13.69 20.49
CA THR A 98 -12.93 14.25 20.66
C THR A 98 -12.27 14.54 19.32
N GLY A 99 -12.66 13.78 18.29
CA GLY A 99 -12.26 13.91 16.91
C GLY A 99 -13.36 13.35 15.99
N GLU A 100 -13.38 13.80 14.74
CA GLU A 100 -14.22 13.24 13.68
C GLU A 100 -13.61 13.59 12.32
N MET A 101 -13.56 12.63 11.41
CA MET A 101 -13.35 12.86 9.99
C MET A 101 -14.68 12.63 9.25
N ASN A 102 -15.01 13.52 8.31
CA ASN A 102 -16.17 13.32 7.45
C ASN A 102 -15.82 13.21 5.96
N THR A 103 -16.73 12.61 5.20
CA THR A 103 -16.61 12.39 3.76
C THR A 103 -16.70 13.66 2.93
N ALA A 104 -16.80 14.85 3.54
CA ALA A 104 -16.73 16.14 2.86
C ALA A 104 -15.32 16.75 2.89
N GLY A 105 -14.31 16.00 3.33
CA GLY A 105 -12.93 16.45 3.38
C GLY A 105 -12.64 17.35 4.58
N ILE A 106 -13.32 17.11 5.71
CA ILE A 106 -13.15 17.88 6.94
C ILE A 106 -12.67 16.96 8.06
N VAL A 107 -11.60 17.38 8.74
CA VAL A 107 -11.18 16.82 10.02
C VAL A 107 -11.59 17.78 11.14
N VAL A 108 -12.20 17.26 12.20
CA VAL A 108 -12.68 18.03 13.34
C VAL A 108 -11.95 17.54 14.58
N LEU A 109 -11.36 18.44 15.36
CA LEU A 109 -10.53 18.09 16.52
C LEU A 109 -10.94 18.90 17.76
N SER A 110 -10.95 18.24 18.91
CA SER A 110 -10.83 18.89 20.21
C SER A 110 -9.37 19.21 20.49
N TRP A 111 -9.04 20.49 20.71
CA TRP A 111 -7.68 20.91 21.03
C TRP A 111 -7.18 20.32 22.33
N GLU A 112 -8.02 20.25 23.37
CA GLU A 112 -7.65 19.68 24.66
C GLU A 112 -7.22 18.20 24.52
N ASP A 113 -8.03 17.38 23.86
CA ASP A 113 -7.73 15.95 23.68
C ASP A 113 -6.60 15.73 22.67
N PHE A 114 -6.54 16.52 21.59
CA PHE A 114 -5.41 16.50 20.65
C PHE A 114 -4.08 16.80 21.37
N TYR A 115 -4.03 17.87 22.18
CA TYR A 115 -2.79 18.24 22.85
C TYR A 115 -2.40 17.25 23.96
N LYS A 116 -3.38 16.61 24.62
CA LYS A 116 -3.11 15.48 25.54
C LYS A 116 -2.39 14.34 24.81
N GLY A 117 -2.89 13.93 23.64
CA GLY A 117 -2.26 12.87 22.83
C GLY A 117 -0.85 13.24 22.33
N ILE A 118 -0.56 14.52 22.06
CA ILE A 118 0.82 14.94 21.75
C ILE A 118 1.74 14.89 22.98
N LYS A 119 1.20 15.23 24.16
CA LYS A 119 1.98 15.34 25.40
C LYS A 119 2.32 13.98 26.02
N ILE A 120 1.40 13.02 25.93
CA ILE A 120 1.57 11.65 26.43
C ILE A 120 1.75 10.76 25.19
N ASP A 121 2.98 10.36 24.89
CA ASP A 121 3.34 9.67 23.64
C ASP A 121 3.57 8.16 23.82
N ASN A 122 3.01 7.59 24.89
CA ASN A 122 3.25 6.21 25.33
C ASN A 122 2.03 5.49 25.93
N ASP A 123 0.83 6.08 25.86
CA ASP A 123 -0.42 5.45 26.30
C ASP A 123 -1.25 4.88 25.15
N ALA A 124 -0.75 5.01 23.91
CA ALA A 124 -1.41 4.59 22.68
C ALA A 124 -2.82 5.21 22.56
N HIS A 125 -2.95 6.49 22.95
CA HIS A 125 -4.17 7.27 22.89
C HIS A 125 -3.94 8.66 22.30
N ASN A 126 -4.03 8.75 20.97
CA ASN A 126 -3.70 9.96 20.23
C ASN A 126 -4.76 10.28 19.18
N VAL A 127 -5.65 11.23 19.53
CA VAL A 127 -6.73 11.70 18.65
C VAL A 127 -6.18 12.22 17.32
N GLY A 128 -5.03 12.90 17.31
CA GLY A 128 -4.42 13.39 16.08
C GLY A 128 -4.05 12.24 15.13
N LEU A 129 -3.28 11.27 15.63
CA LEU A 129 -2.88 10.10 14.84
C LEU A 129 -4.11 9.31 14.37
N HIS A 130 -5.11 9.17 15.23
CA HIS A 130 -6.36 8.46 14.97
C HIS A 130 -7.14 9.09 13.81
N GLU A 131 -7.46 10.37 13.88
CA GLU A 131 -8.25 11.04 12.83
C GLU A 131 -7.48 11.15 11.50
N PHE A 132 -6.16 11.35 11.55
CA PHE A 132 -5.35 11.36 10.33
C PHE A 132 -5.16 9.96 9.74
N ALA A 133 -5.22 8.89 10.54
CA ALA A 133 -5.27 7.53 10.03
C ALA A 133 -6.56 7.30 9.24
N HIS A 134 -7.72 7.68 9.78
CA HIS A 134 -8.99 7.64 9.05
C HIS A 134 -8.94 8.46 7.75
N ALA A 135 -8.33 9.64 7.79
CA ALA A 135 -8.16 10.46 6.59
C ALA A 135 -7.32 9.74 5.50
N LEU A 136 -6.21 9.06 5.88
CA LEU A 136 -5.43 8.26 4.93
C LEU A 136 -6.20 7.06 4.37
N GLU A 137 -6.91 6.33 5.24
CA GLU A 137 -7.75 5.20 4.83
C GLU A 137 -8.84 5.67 3.83
N PHE A 138 -9.49 6.80 4.13
CA PHE A 138 -10.51 7.35 3.24
C PHE A 138 -9.94 7.77 1.88
N MET A 139 -8.74 8.35 1.84
CA MET A 139 -8.09 8.69 0.57
C MET A 139 -7.79 7.46 -0.29
N ASP A 140 -7.41 6.34 0.33
CA ASP A 140 -7.25 5.06 -0.36
C ASP A 140 -8.58 4.58 -0.95
N ILE A 141 -9.63 4.51 -0.12
CA ILE A 141 -10.99 4.09 -0.54
C ILE A 141 -11.53 4.99 -1.66
N ALA A 142 -11.33 6.30 -1.56
CA ALA A 142 -11.79 7.27 -2.56
C ALA A 142 -10.90 7.32 -3.81
N ASN A 143 -9.80 6.57 -3.83
CA ASN A 143 -8.76 6.58 -4.87
C ASN A 143 -8.26 8.01 -5.17
N LYS A 144 -7.96 8.76 -4.11
CA LYS A 144 -7.48 10.16 -4.16
C LYS A 144 -6.06 10.24 -3.61
N ASP A 145 -5.09 10.53 -4.50
CA ASP A 145 -3.70 10.81 -4.12
C ASP A 145 -3.12 9.68 -3.24
N VAL A 146 -3.21 8.45 -3.75
CA VAL A 146 -2.92 7.22 -3.01
C VAL A 146 -1.46 6.82 -3.12
N ASN A 147 -0.81 6.55 -1.98
CA ASN A 147 0.48 5.89 -1.98
C ASN A 147 0.31 4.38 -2.24
N GLU A 148 0.92 3.88 -3.32
CA GLU A 148 0.77 2.49 -3.77
C GLU A 148 1.20 1.46 -2.72
N VAL A 149 2.27 1.75 -1.96
CA VAL A 149 2.76 0.86 -0.89
C VAL A 149 1.76 0.81 0.26
N PHE A 150 1.30 1.98 0.70
CA PHE A 150 0.29 2.09 1.74
C PHE A 150 -0.97 1.32 1.37
N SER A 151 -1.51 1.55 0.17
CA SER A 151 -2.69 0.87 -0.36
C SER A 151 -2.56 -0.65 -0.35
N ALA A 152 -1.43 -1.17 -0.87
CA ALA A 152 -1.17 -2.60 -0.90
C ALA A 152 -1.07 -3.21 0.51
N CYS A 153 -0.46 -2.48 1.45
CA CYS A 153 -0.35 -2.93 2.83
C CYS A 153 -1.69 -2.86 3.56
N LEU A 154 -2.54 -1.88 3.25
CA LEU A 154 -3.86 -1.73 3.84
C LEU A 154 -4.79 -2.91 3.49
N ASP A 155 -4.71 -3.45 2.26
CA ASP A 155 -5.44 -4.68 1.91
C ASP A 155 -5.04 -5.85 2.83
N LYS A 156 -3.72 -6.03 3.03
CA LYS A 156 -3.21 -7.10 3.90
C LYS A 156 -3.61 -6.86 5.35
N PHE A 157 -3.46 -5.62 5.83
CA PHE A 157 -3.85 -5.22 7.17
C PHE A 157 -5.32 -5.54 7.43
N THR A 158 -6.20 -5.27 6.47
CA THR A 158 -7.64 -5.54 6.58
C THR A 158 -7.93 -7.02 6.85
N VAL A 159 -7.23 -7.95 6.18
CA VAL A 159 -7.37 -9.39 6.42
C VAL A 159 -6.84 -9.78 7.79
N LEU A 160 -5.69 -9.25 8.19
CA LEU A 160 -5.10 -9.51 9.50
C LEU A 160 -5.99 -8.98 10.63
N ALA A 161 -6.55 -7.78 10.46
CA ALA A 161 -7.46 -7.14 11.39
C ALA A 161 -8.78 -7.92 11.53
N ASP A 162 -9.40 -8.33 10.43
CA ASP A 162 -10.62 -9.16 10.46
C ASP A 162 -10.38 -10.47 11.22
N GLN A 163 -9.25 -11.14 10.96
CA GLN A 163 -8.88 -12.34 11.70
C GLN A 163 -8.64 -12.06 13.18
N TYR A 164 -7.92 -11.00 13.54
CA TYR A 164 -7.69 -10.63 14.94
C TYR A 164 -9.02 -10.45 15.68
N LEU A 165 -9.97 -9.72 15.07
CA LEU A 165 -11.28 -9.45 15.64
C LEU A 165 -12.15 -10.71 15.77
N GLN A 166 -12.03 -11.66 14.84
CA GLN A 166 -12.74 -12.94 14.90
C GLN A 166 -12.19 -13.89 15.96
N HIS A 167 -10.87 -13.89 16.20
CA HIS A 167 -10.25 -14.81 17.16
C HIS A 167 -10.42 -14.37 18.63
N GLN A 168 -10.73 -13.09 18.89
CA GLN A 168 -10.98 -12.53 20.24
C GLN A 168 -9.95 -13.01 21.28
N PRO A 169 -8.69 -12.59 21.19
CA PRO A 169 -7.64 -13.09 22.08
C PRO A 169 -7.97 -12.85 23.56
N ASP A 170 -7.62 -13.82 24.41
CA ASP A 170 -7.87 -13.77 25.87
C ASP A 170 -7.22 -12.53 26.54
N LYS A 171 -6.11 -12.06 25.98
CA LYS A 171 -5.39 -10.85 26.40
C LYS A 171 -5.17 -9.96 25.18
N PRO A 172 -6.16 -9.14 24.79
CA PRO A 172 -6.01 -8.28 23.63
C PRO A 172 -5.00 -7.17 23.90
N LEU A 173 -4.11 -6.92 22.93
CA LEU A 173 -3.20 -5.77 22.96
C LEU A 173 -3.98 -4.45 22.83
N PHE A 174 -4.87 -4.39 21.83
CA PHE A 174 -5.62 -3.19 21.51
C PHE A 174 -6.80 -2.97 22.46
N ARG A 175 -7.04 -1.71 22.81
CA ARG A 175 -8.21 -1.29 23.61
C ARG A 175 -9.52 -1.72 22.96
N SER A 176 -10.55 -1.94 23.78
CA SER A 176 -11.87 -2.43 23.34
C SER A 176 -12.51 -1.59 22.24
N TYR A 177 -12.25 -0.29 22.19
CA TYR A 177 -12.75 0.58 21.13
C TYR A 177 -12.36 0.13 19.71
N ALA A 178 -11.18 -0.50 19.56
CA ALA A 178 -10.72 -1.06 18.29
C ALA A 178 -11.63 -2.15 17.73
N THR A 179 -12.49 -2.78 18.54
CA THR A 179 -13.40 -3.84 18.08
C THR A 179 -14.70 -3.33 17.47
N THR A 180 -14.87 -2.00 17.40
CA THR A 180 -16.08 -1.38 16.85
C THR A 180 -16.27 -1.70 15.36
N ASN A 181 -15.21 -1.54 14.55
CA ASN A 181 -15.16 -1.92 13.14
C ASN A 181 -13.69 -1.90 12.65
N LEU A 182 -13.45 -2.29 11.39
CA LEU A 182 -12.10 -2.37 10.81
C LEU A 182 -11.39 -1.01 10.69
N SER A 183 -12.13 0.06 10.44
CA SER A 183 -11.59 1.42 10.33
C SER A 183 -11.08 1.91 11.69
N GLU A 184 -11.87 1.70 12.75
CA GLU A 184 -11.48 1.98 14.14
C GLU A 184 -10.28 1.12 14.57
N PHE A 185 -10.27 -0.15 14.16
CA PHE A 185 -9.13 -1.04 14.39
C PHE A 185 -7.86 -0.50 13.74
N PHE A 186 -7.94 -0.03 12.48
CA PHE A 186 -6.81 0.57 11.78
C PHE A 186 -6.29 1.83 12.47
N ALA A 187 -7.18 2.73 12.87
CA ALA A 187 -6.80 3.97 13.55
C ALA A 187 -6.17 3.68 14.92
N VAL A 188 -6.73 2.76 15.71
CA VAL A 188 -6.13 2.33 16.99
C VAL A 188 -4.78 1.65 16.77
N ALA A 189 -4.67 0.73 15.81
CA ALA A 189 -3.39 0.08 15.51
C ALA A 189 -2.32 1.11 15.09
N THR A 190 -2.72 2.18 14.40
CA THR A 190 -1.83 3.30 14.06
C THR A 190 -1.32 4.04 15.29
N GLU A 191 -2.17 4.30 16.28
CA GLU A 191 -1.75 4.89 17.57
C GLU A 191 -0.68 4.01 18.24
N TYR A 192 -0.94 2.71 18.37
CA TYR A 192 0.03 1.75 18.93
C TYR A 192 1.33 1.71 18.12
N TYR A 193 1.25 1.79 16.78
CA TYR A 193 2.41 1.75 15.91
C TYR A 193 3.39 2.91 16.15
N PHE A 194 2.89 4.10 16.51
CA PHE A 194 3.72 5.27 16.77
C PHE A 194 4.08 5.46 18.25
N GLU A 195 3.21 5.07 19.18
CA GLU A 195 3.36 5.36 20.62
C GLU A 195 3.82 4.17 21.45
N ALA A 196 3.38 2.96 21.10
CA ALA A 196 3.76 1.71 21.77
C ALA A 196 4.41 0.68 20.82
N PRO A 197 5.37 1.07 19.95
CA PRO A 197 5.85 0.22 18.85
C PRO A 197 6.53 -1.06 19.33
N TYR A 198 7.23 -1.01 20.47
CA TYR A 198 7.90 -2.19 21.03
C TYR A 198 6.88 -3.24 21.48
N GLU A 199 5.90 -2.84 22.28
CA GLU A 199 4.84 -3.75 22.75
C GLU A 199 4.06 -4.34 21.58
N PHE A 200 3.70 -3.51 20.60
CA PHE A 200 3.00 -3.95 19.40
C PHE A 200 3.82 -4.96 18.60
N SER A 201 5.10 -4.68 18.35
CA SER A 201 5.98 -5.60 17.61
C SER A 201 6.16 -6.97 18.29
N GLN A 202 6.01 -7.04 19.61
CA GLN A 202 6.18 -8.26 20.39
C GLN A 202 4.91 -9.08 20.51
N GLN A 203 3.75 -8.43 20.69
CA GLN A 203 2.47 -9.12 20.89
C GLN A 203 1.79 -9.45 19.55
N GLU A 204 1.82 -8.54 18.57
CA GLU A 204 1.13 -8.69 17.28
C GLU A 204 2.08 -8.41 16.09
N PRO A 205 3.12 -9.25 15.90
CA PRO A 205 4.21 -8.99 14.95
C PRO A 205 3.77 -8.91 13.48
N GLU A 206 2.76 -9.69 13.07
CA GLU A 206 2.25 -9.66 11.69
C GLU A 206 1.55 -8.33 11.35
N LEU A 207 0.73 -7.83 12.29
CA LEU A 207 0.05 -6.54 12.17
C LEU A 207 1.05 -5.38 12.25
N PHE A 208 2.06 -5.48 13.14
CA PHE A 208 3.12 -4.49 13.21
C PHE A 208 3.94 -4.41 11.91
N ASP A 209 4.34 -5.55 11.34
CA ASP A 209 5.15 -5.60 10.12
C ASP A 209 4.43 -5.04 8.89
N VAL A 210 3.12 -5.28 8.75
CA VAL A 210 2.35 -4.68 7.65
C VAL A 210 2.23 -3.16 7.79
N LEU A 211 2.03 -2.63 9.00
CA LEU A 211 2.02 -1.17 9.23
C LEU A 211 3.40 -0.55 9.07
N HIS A 212 4.46 -1.28 9.45
CA HIS A 212 5.84 -0.87 9.21
C HIS A 212 6.12 -0.67 7.72
N LYS A 213 5.66 -1.60 6.89
CA LYS A 213 5.72 -1.49 5.43
C LYS A 213 4.81 -0.40 4.89
N ALA A 214 3.59 -0.26 5.42
CA ALA A 214 2.63 0.77 4.98
C ALA A 214 3.18 2.18 5.21
N TYR A 215 3.62 2.47 6.43
CA TYR A 215 4.13 3.78 6.82
C TYR A 215 5.54 4.06 6.30
N GLN A 216 6.32 3.03 5.95
CA GLN A 216 7.71 3.16 5.47
C GLN A 216 8.60 3.92 6.47
N GLN A 217 8.35 3.70 7.76
CA GLN A 217 9.03 4.36 8.87
C GLN A 217 9.47 3.31 9.87
N ASN A 218 10.57 3.53 10.61
CA ASN A 218 10.94 2.64 11.71
C ASN A 218 10.63 3.29 13.06
N THR A 219 9.61 2.79 13.75
CA THR A 219 9.19 3.26 15.07
C THR A 219 9.81 2.46 16.22
N VAL A 220 10.40 1.29 15.95
CA VAL A 220 11.11 0.50 16.95
C VAL A 220 12.61 0.86 16.96
N PRO A 221 13.18 1.25 18.10
CA PRO A 221 14.63 1.43 18.23
C PRO A 221 15.34 0.08 18.01
N LYS A 222 16.11 -0.04 16.91
CA LYS A 222 16.95 -1.18 16.49
C LYS A 222 16.65 -2.53 17.19
N ALA A 223 15.68 -3.27 16.66
CA ALA A 223 15.64 -4.73 16.83
C ALA A 223 16.45 -5.42 15.72
N SER A 224 17.13 -6.51 16.07
CA SER A 224 17.96 -7.31 15.14
C SER A 224 17.12 -7.90 14.02
N LYS A 225 17.61 -7.80 12.77
CA LYS A 225 17.00 -8.44 11.61
C LYS A 225 16.75 -9.93 11.90
N PRO A 226 15.51 -10.43 11.81
CA PRO A 226 15.30 -11.86 11.84
C PRO A 226 16.03 -12.50 10.64
N LYS A 227 16.68 -13.63 10.92
CA LYS A 227 17.40 -14.40 9.91
C LYS A 227 16.37 -15.01 8.97
N LEU A 228 16.40 -14.66 7.67
CA LEU A 228 15.58 -15.34 6.67
C LEU A 228 15.90 -16.85 6.75
N LEU A 229 14.90 -17.64 7.13
CA LEU A 229 14.97 -19.09 7.00
C LEU A 229 14.84 -19.40 5.51
N ALA A 230 15.79 -20.17 4.98
CA ALA A 230 15.69 -20.68 3.62
C ALA A 230 14.53 -21.69 3.57
N PHE A 231 13.53 -21.42 2.74
CA PHE A 231 12.44 -22.36 2.52
C PHE A 231 12.90 -23.48 1.59
N PRO A 232 12.53 -24.74 1.86
CA PRO A 232 12.80 -25.84 0.93
C PRO A 232 12.06 -25.59 -0.39
N LYS A 233 12.66 -26.05 -1.49
CA LYS A 233 12.06 -25.99 -2.82
C LYS A 233 10.72 -26.77 -2.81
N PRO A 234 9.61 -26.20 -3.32
CA PRO A 234 8.31 -26.85 -3.25
C PRO A 234 8.24 -28.07 -4.16
N GLU A 235 7.47 -29.08 -3.74
CA GLU A 235 7.19 -30.26 -4.55
C GLU A 235 6.02 -29.99 -5.52
N GLU A 236 6.04 -30.62 -6.69
CA GLU A 236 5.03 -30.40 -7.75
C GLU A 236 3.60 -30.76 -7.29
N LYS A 237 3.46 -31.72 -6.38
CA LYS A 237 2.19 -32.13 -5.77
C LYS A 237 1.52 -31.03 -4.92
N ASP A 238 2.27 -30.01 -4.51
CA ASP A 238 1.78 -28.91 -3.68
C ASP A 238 1.30 -27.71 -4.51
N LEU A 239 1.31 -27.81 -5.84
CA LEU A 239 0.84 -26.76 -6.76
C LEU A 239 -0.68 -26.62 -6.66
N LEU A 240 -1.14 -25.45 -6.25
CA LEU A 240 -2.56 -25.13 -6.12
C LEU A 240 -3.09 -24.38 -7.34
N PHE A 241 -2.30 -23.41 -7.83
CA PHE A 241 -2.74 -22.51 -8.88
C PHE A 241 -1.57 -22.02 -9.74
N GLY A 242 -1.83 -21.89 -11.04
CA GLY A 242 -0.81 -21.58 -12.04
C GLY A 242 -0.36 -22.81 -12.82
N HIS A 243 0.44 -22.59 -13.86
CA HIS A 243 1.12 -23.65 -14.57
C HIS A 243 2.62 -23.40 -14.47
N ALA A 244 3.38 -24.42 -14.06
CA ALA A 244 4.83 -24.36 -14.12
C ALA A 244 5.21 -24.07 -15.59
N THR A 245 5.81 -22.90 -15.84
CA THR A 245 6.20 -22.53 -17.21
C THR A 245 7.22 -23.54 -17.70
N SER A 246 6.90 -24.27 -18.76
CA SER A 246 7.81 -25.26 -19.30
C SER A 246 9.04 -24.57 -19.90
N PHE A 247 10.20 -25.24 -19.82
CA PHE A 247 11.43 -24.81 -20.48
C PHE A 247 11.21 -24.45 -21.96
N ALA A 248 10.27 -25.13 -22.63
CA ALA A 248 9.87 -24.87 -24.00
C ALA A 248 9.28 -23.47 -24.22
N TYR A 249 8.52 -22.91 -23.27
CA TYR A 249 8.01 -21.54 -23.37
C TYR A 249 9.14 -20.51 -23.30
N SER A 250 10.13 -20.71 -22.41
CA SER A 250 11.30 -19.83 -22.32
C SER A 250 12.17 -19.88 -23.59
N LEU A 251 12.28 -21.05 -24.22
CA LEU A 251 12.94 -21.23 -25.52
C LEU A 251 12.19 -20.55 -26.66
N MET A 252 10.86 -20.71 -26.69
CA MET A 252 10.00 -20.07 -27.69
C MET A 252 10.08 -18.55 -27.57
N GLU A 253 10.08 -18.00 -26.36
CA GLU A 253 10.34 -16.59 -26.10
C GLU A 253 11.66 -16.16 -26.72
N LEU A 254 12.77 -16.81 -26.36
CA LEU A 254 14.11 -16.48 -26.87
C LEU A 254 14.17 -16.53 -28.41
N PHE A 255 13.52 -17.52 -29.01
CA PHE A 255 13.42 -17.69 -30.46
C PHE A 255 12.65 -16.56 -31.13
N VAL A 256 11.47 -16.19 -30.60
CA VAL A 256 10.69 -15.08 -31.14
C VAL A 256 11.49 -13.77 -31.05
N TYR A 257 12.21 -13.55 -29.95
CA TYR A 257 13.05 -12.35 -29.80
C TYR A 257 14.23 -12.31 -30.75
N SER A 258 14.95 -13.43 -30.92
CA SER A 258 16.08 -13.49 -31.84
C SER A 258 15.64 -13.23 -33.29
N VAL A 259 14.48 -13.74 -33.68
CA VAL A 259 13.87 -13.49 -35.00
C VAL A 259 13.50 -12.01 -35.17
N ILE A 260 12.83 -11.39 -34.20
CA ILE A 260 12.43 -9.98 -34.26
C ILE A 260 13.67 -9.07 -34.36
N VAL A 261 14.69 -9.30 -33.52
CA VAL A 261 15.92 -8.50 -33.52
C VAL A 261 16.71 -8.71 -34.82
N ALA A 262 16.80 -9.94 -35.33
CA ALA A 262 17.47 -10.22 -36.60
C ALA A 262 16.79 -9.53 -37.79
N LEU A 263 15.46 -9.60 -37.86
CA LEU A 263 14.67 -8.89 -38.89
C LEU A 263 14.83 -7.37 -38.79
N ALA A 264 14.79 -6.83 -37.58
CA ALA A 264 14.94 -5.41 -37.34
C ALA A 264 16.39 -4.92 -37.66
N GLY A 265 17.40 -5.74 -37.36
CA GLY A 265 18.79 -5.47 -37.74
C GLY A 265 19.00 -5.52 -39.26
N PHE A 266 18.48 -6.54 -39.93
CA PHE A 266 18.57 -6.67 -41.39
C PHE A 266 17.86 -5.53 -42.12
N THR A 267 16.67 -5.14 -41.67
CA THR A 267 15.95 -4.00 -42.23
C THR A 267 16.67 -2.68 -42.00
N THR A 268 17.40 -2.54 -40.88
CA THR A 268 18.25 -1.36 -40.62
C THR A 268 19.40 -1.23 -41.62
N LEU A 269 19.97 -2.35 -42.09
CA LEU A 269 21.03 -2.34 -43.13
C LEU A 269 20.53 -1.83 -44.48
N LEU A 270 19.27 -2.13 -44.83
CA LEU A 270 18.66 -1.74 -46.11
C LEU A 270 17.99 -0.37 -46.05
N HIS A 271 17.32 -0.07 -44.93
CA HIS A 271 16.53 1.13 -44.72
C HIS A 271 16.74 1.64 -43.28
N PRO A 272 17.73 2.52 -43.04
CA PRO A 272 18.17 2.88 -41.69
C PRO A 272 17.07 3.47 -40.81
N VAL A 273 16.28 4.40 -41.35
CA VAL A 273 15.23 5.11 -40.59
C VAL A 273 14.10 4.16 -40.18
N THR A 274 13.63 3.33 -41.11
CA THR A 274 12.54 2.38 -40.84
C THR A 274 13.02 1.24 -39.94
N GLY A 275 14.25 0.76 -40.12
CA GLY A 275 14.85 -0.25 -39.26
C GLY A 275 15.00 0.21 -37.82
N ILE A 276 15.43 1.46 -37.59
CA ILE A 276 15.47 2.05 -36.24
C ILE A 276 14.08 2.13 -35.61
N LEU A 277 13.05 2.53 -36.37
CA LEU A 277 11.67 2.58 -35.87
C LEU A 277 11.14 1.19 -35.52
N ILE A 278 11.45 0.17 -36.34
CA ILE A 278 11.11 -1.23 -36.08
C ILE A 278 11.87 -1.73 -34.85
N LEU A 279 13.14 -1.40 -34.68
CA LEU A 279 13.92 -1.75 -33.49
C LEU A 279 13.36 -1.11 -32.21
N LEU A 280 12.98 0.16 -32.26
CA LEU A 280 12.38 0.85 -31.11
C LEU A 280 11.01 0.27 -30.76
N THR A 281 10.16 0.06 -31.75
CA THR A 281 8.81 -0.53 -31.54
C THR A 281 8.91 -1.98 -31.07
N ALA A 282 9.80 -2.79 -31.66
CA ALA A 282 10.12 -4.12 -31.18
C ALA A 282 10.62 -4.06 -29.73
N SER A 283 11.58 -3.19 -29.40
CA SER A 283 12.10 -3.06 -28.04
C SER A 283 11.02 -2.69 -27.03
N VAL A 284 10.08 -1.81 -27.39
CA VAL A 284 8.92 -1.46 -26.57
C VAL A 284 7.94 -2.64 -26.42
N LEU A 285 7.69 -3.39 -27.49
CA LEU A 285 6.85 -4.60 -27.47
C LEU A 285 7.49 -5.70 -26.63
N VAL A 286 8.79 -5.96 -26.80
CA VAL A 286 9.59 -6.85 -25.94
C VAL A 286 9.48 -6.35 -24.51
N TYR A 287 9.71 -5.07 -24.23
CA TYR A 287 9.56 -4.53 -22.87
C TYR A 287 8.16 -4.80 -22.28
N ARG A 288 7.09 -4.62 -23.07
CA ARG A 288 5.70 -4.82 -22.61
C ARG A 288 5.28 -6.27 -22.44
N PHE A 289 5.78 -7.18 -23.26
CA PHE A 289 5.31 -8.57 -23.32
C PHE A 289 6.32 -9.59 -22.79
N ALA A 290 7.62 -9.31 -22.82
CA ALA A 290 8.73 -10.20 -22.41
C ALA A 290 9.16 -10.07 -20.94
N PHE A 291 8.66 -9.08 -20.19
CA PHE A 291 9.21 -8.73 -18.87
C PHE A 291 8.22 -8.87 -17.71
N LYS A 292 7.00 -9.36 -17.99
CA LYS A 292 6.04 -9.60 -16.92
C LYS A 292 6.44 -10.85 -16.17
N ASN A 293 6.68 -10.71 -14.86
CA ASN A 293 6.86 -11.85 -14.00
C ASN A 293 5.56 -12.66 -13.98
N HIS A 294 5.66 -13.98 -13.92
CA HIS A 294 4.54 -14.88 -13.67
C HIS A 294 4.64 -15.47 -12.27
N PHE A 295 3.54 -16.00 -11.74
CA PHE A 295 3.57 -16.68 -10.44
C PHE A 295 2.84 -18.02 -10.48
N CYS A 296 3.26 -18.92 -9.58
CA CYS A 296 2.53 -20.13 -9.22
C CYS A 296 2.38 -20.19 -7.72
N LEU A 297 1.20 -20.58 -7.27
CA LEU A 297 0.87 -20.71 -5.86
C LEU A 297 1.04 -22.16 -5.44
N TYR A 298 1.90 -22.37 -4.46
CA TYR A 298 2.05 -23.63 -3.75
C TYR A 298 1.38 -23.52 -2.38
N LEU A 299 1.20 -24.67 -1.74
CA LEU A 299 0.61 -24.73 -0.40
C LEU A 299 1.32 -23.83 0.61
N ASN A 300 2.64 -23.68 0.56
CA ASN A 300 3.41 -22.94 1.58
C ASN A 300 4.08 -21.66 1.08
N GLN A 301 4.22 -21.47 -0.22
CA GLN A 301 4.96 -20.35 -0.79
C GLN A 301 4.46 -20.01 -2.20
N VAL A 302 4.93 -18.87 -2.70
CA VAL A 302 4.66 -18.42 -4.05
C VAL A 302 5.95 -18.45 -4.85
N GLN A 303 5.94 -19.13 -5.99
CA GLN A 303 7.06 -19.09 -6.92
C GLN A 303 6.85 -17.95 -7.91
N ILE A 304 7.85 -17.08 -8.06
CA ILE A 304 7.88 -16.01 -9.05
C ILE A 304 8.80 -16.42 -10.20
N TYR A 305 8.21 -16.56 -11.38
CA TYR A 305 8.92 -16.81 -12.62
C TYR A 305 9.26 -15.49 -13.29
N LYS A 306 10.54 -15.13 -13.26
CA LYS A 306 11.07 -14.06 -14.11
C LYS A 306 11.34 -14.61 -15.52
N PRO A 307 10.91 -13.90 -16.58
CA PRO A 307 11.28 -14.25 -17.96
C PRO A 307 12.79 -14.41 -18.12
N TYR A 308 13.21 -15.32 -19.01
CA TYR A 308 14.62 -15.69 -19.13
C TYR A 308 15.52 -14.49 -19.44
N ILE A 309 15.08 -13.61 -20.35
CA ILE A 309 15.82 -12.39 -20.72
C ILE A 309 16.03 -11.48 -19.51
N LYS A 310 15.01 -11.30 -18.67
CA LYS A 310 15.12 -10.48 -17.45
C LYS A 310 16.16 -11.05 -16.49
N ARG A 311 16.18 -12.37 -16.31
CA ARG A 311 17.20 -13.03 -15.49
C ARG A 311 18.61 -12.91 -16.10
N LEU A 312 18.72 -12.98 -17.42
CA LEU A 312 20.01 -12.80 -18.11
C LEU A 312 20.53 -11.36 -17.96
N ILE A 313 19.65 -10.36 -18.05
CA ILE A 313 19.98 -8.96 -17.75
C ILE A 313 20.40 -8.80 -16.27
N ASP A 314 19.66 -9.40 -15.33
CA ASP A 314 19.99 -9.39 -13.89
C ASP A 314 21.39 -10.00 -13.63
N VAL A 315 21.76 -11.07 -14.32
CA VAL A 315 23.10 -11.66 -14.25
C VAL A 315 24.16 -10.73 -14.84
N VAL A 316 23.95 -10.26 -16.08
CA VAL A 316 24.95 -9.51 -16.85
C VAL A 316 25.22 -8.12 -16.27
N PHE A 317 24.17 -7.41 -15.85
CA PHE A 317 24.28 -6.01 -15.42
C PHE A 317 24.27 -5.84 -13.90
N TYR A 318 23.72 -6.81 -13.16
CA TYR A 318 23.52 -6.69 -11.71
C TYR A 318 24.15 -7.83 -10.90
N ASN A 319 24.92 -8.74 -11.54
CA ASN A 319 25.60 -9.88 -10.88
C ASN A 319 24.67 -10.72 -9.98
N THR A 320 23.38 -10.78 -10.30
CA THR A 320 22.41 -11.55 -9.53
C THR A 320 22.37 -12.99 -10.04
N PRO A 321 22.47 -14.02 -9.18
CA PRO A 321 22.46 -15.41 -9.65
C PRO A 321 21.12 -15.78 -10.30
N MET A 322 21.18 -16.66 -11.30
CA MET A 322 20.02 -17.28 -11.96
C MET A 322 19.31 -18.23 -10.99
N GLN A 323 18.55 -17.68 -10.05
CA GLN A 323 17.77 -18.45 -9.07
C GLN A 323 16.28 -18.25 -9.26
N GLU A 324 15.52 -19.29 -8.92
CA GLU A 324 14.07 -19.21 -8.76
C GLU A 324 13.77 -18.33 -7.54
N ILE A 325 12.75 -17.48 -7.66
CA ILE A 325 12.34 -16.59 -6.58
C ILE A 325 11.16 -17.25 -5.88
N TYR A 326 11.32 -17.50 -4.59
CA TYR A 326 10.26 -18.00 -3.72
C TYR A 326 9.92 -16.92 -2.70
N VAL A 327 8.63 -16.63 -2.59
CA VAL A 327 8.07 -15.59 -1.73
C VAL A 327 7.15 -16.26 -0.72
N ASP A 328 7.44 -16.06 0.55
CA ASP A 328 6.55 -16.51 1.63
C ASP A 328 5.26 -15.66 1.66
N TYR A 329 4.13 -16.26 2.04
CA TYR A 329 2.85 -15.54 2.09
C TYR A 329 2.86 -14.34 3.06
N SER A 330 3.74 -14.32 4.07
CA SER A 330 3.98 -13.12 4.91
C SER A 330 4.47 -11.92 4.11
N HIS A 331 5.08 -12.13 2.95
CA HIS A 331 5.55 -11.07 2.05
C HIS A 331 4.56 -10.77 0.92
N VAL A 332 3.54 -11.60 0.71
CA VAL A 332 2.46 -11.32 -0.24
C VAL A 332 1.47 -10.34 0.40
N LEU A 333 1.19 -9.23 -0.27
CA LEU A 333 0.31 -8.17 0.22
C LEU A 333 -1.14 -8.43 -0.22
N TYR A 334 -1.35 -8.52 -1.53
CA TYR A 334 -2.66 -8.86 -2.09
C TYR A 334 -2.57 -9.65 -3.40
N VAL A 335 -3.68 -10.25 -3.79
CA VAL A 335 -3.93 -10.74 -5.16
C VAL A 335 -5.13 -10.03 -5.74
N SER A 336 -4.98 -9.43 -6.92
CA SER A 336 -6.11 -8.88 -7.67
C SER A 336 -6.55 -9.82 -8.79
N ALA A 337 -7.83 -9.83 -9.10
CA ALA A 337 -8.39 -10.41 -10.31
C ALA A 337 -9.02 -9.30 -11.16
N ASP A 338 -8.56 -9.16 -12.40
CA ASP A 338 -9.13 -8.26 -13.40
C ASP A 338 -10.03 -9.07 -14.35
N GLU A 339 -11.32 -8.74 -14.35
CA GLU A 339 -12.34 -9.38 -15.18
C GLU A 339 -12.52 -8.63 -16.51
N TYR A 340 -12.52 -9.36 -17.63
CA TYR A 340 -12.71 -8.79 -18.95
C TYR A 340 -13.97 -9.32 -19.61
N TYR A 341 -14.93 -8.43 -19.87
CA TYR A 341 -16.19 -8.77 -20.56
C TYR A 341 -16.18 -8.30 -22.01
N SER A 342 -16.76 -9.10 -22.91
CA SER A 342 -17.16 -8.65 -24.26
C SER A 342 -18.66 -8.33 -24.29
N ASP A 343 -19.01 -7.25 -24.99
CA ASP A 343 -20.40 -6.85 -25.24
C ASP A 343 -21.06 -7.66 -26.37
N GLN A 344 -20.66 -8.92 -26.59
CA GLN A 344 -21.46 -9.81 -27.45
C GLN A 344 -22.73 -10.18 -26.70
N LEU A 345 -23.75 -9.33 -26.87
CA LEU A 345 -25.11 -9.58 -26.39
C LEU A 345 -25.60 -10.87 -27.08
N ASN A 346 -25.66 -11.98 -26.34
CA ASN A 346 -26.47 -13.12 -26.74
C ASN A 346 -27.95 -12.74 -26.69
N ASP A 347 -28.85 -13.54 -27.27
CA ASP A 347 -30.31 -13.28 -27.33
C ASP A 347 -30.97 -12.97 -25.96
N ASN A 348 -30.28 -13.30 -24.85
CA ASN A 348 -30.69 -13.04 -23.47
C ASN A 348 -30.07 -11.79 -22.82
N PHE A 349 -29.35 -10.94 -23.57
CA PHE A 349 -28.63 -9.75 -23.06
C PHE A 349 -27.54 -10.04 -21.99
N GLU A 350 -27.07 -11.29 -21.88
CA GLU A 350 -26.01 -11.66 -20.93
C GLU A 350 -24.62 -11.35 -21.50
N ARG A 351 -23.75 -10.75 -20.66
CA ARG A 351 -22.36 -10.44 -21.00
C ARG A 351 -21.49 -11.69 -20.85
N GLN A 352 -20.57 -11.90 -21.78
CA GLN A 352 -19.65 -13.03 -21.72
C GLN A 352 -18.30 -12.63 -21.11
N LEU A 353 -17.88 -13.33 -20.06
CA LEU A 353 -16.52 -13.23 -19.51
C LEU A 353 -15.54 -13.84 -20.52
N THR A 354 -14.56 -13.05 -20.97
CA THR A 354 -13.59 -13.43 -22.01
C THR A 354 -12.22 -13.81 -21.47
N GLY A 355 -11.95 -13.52 -20.20
CA GLY A 355 -10.72 -13.91 -19.53
C GLY A 355 -10.56 -13.25 -18.17
N LEU A 356 -9.68 -13.85 -17.37
CA LEU A 356 -9.29 -13.36 -16.04
C LEU A 356 -7.78 -13.15 -16.01
N LYS A 357 -7.36 -12.01 -15.45
CA LYS A 357 -5.96 -11.71 -15.21
C LYS A 357 -5.73 -11.49 -13.72
N TYR A 358 -4.89 -12.34 -13.14
CA TYR A 358 -4.48 -12.23 -11.76
C TYR A 358 -3.20 -11.42 -11.66
N THR A 359 -3.14 -10.52 -10.68
CA THR A 359 -1.92 -9.79 -10.33
C THR A 359 -1.61 -10.02 -8.85
N LEU A 360 -0.48 -10.66 -8.58
CA LEU A 360 0.08 -10.82 -7.24
C LEU A 360 0.94 -9.60 -6.91
N CYS A 361 0.66 -8.99 -5.77
CA CYS A 361 1.43 -7.91 -5.18
C CYS A 361 2.22 -8.44 -3.98
N TYR A 362 3.54 -8.23 -3.95
CA TYR A 362 4.40 -8.74 -2.89
C TYR A 362 5.53 -7.78 -2.53
N TRP A 363 6.03 -7.89 -1.31
CA TRP A 363 7.13 -7.10 -0.77
C TRP A 363 8.48 -7.76 -1.06
N GLU A 364 9.35 -7.06 -1.78
CA GLU A 364 10.69 -7.53 -2.13
C GLU A 364 11.69 -6.38 -2.03
N ASN A 365 12.77 -6.58 -1.28
CA ASN A 365 13.89 -5.61 -1.17
C ASN A 365 13.46 -4.17 -0.81
N GLY A 366 12.45 -4.02 0.06
CA GLY A 366 11.99 -2.71 0.52
C GLY A 366 11.05 -1.99 -0.45
N ARG A 367 10.49 -2.69 -1.45
CA ARG A 367 9.55 -2.14 -2.44
C ARG A 367 8.45 -3.14 -2.73
N VAL A 368 7.34 -2.63 -3.25
CA VAL A 368 6.27 -3.45 -3.82
C VAL A 368 6.69 -3.94 -5.20
N SER A 369 6.43 -5.21 -5.48
CA SER A 369 6.70 -5.90 -6.74
C SER A 369 5.47 -6.68 -7.20
N TYR A 370 5.42 -6.96 -8.50
CA TYR A 370 4.25 -7.55 -9.15
C TYR A 370 4.58 -8.77 -9.99
N ALA A 371 3.69 -9.76 -9.96
CA ALA A 371 3.66 -10.89 -10.89
C ALA A 371 2.25 -11.12 -11.42
N ASN A 372 2.12 -11.54 -12.67
CA ASN A 372 0.85 -11.64 -13.39
C ASN A 372 0.61 -13.07 -13.86
N PHE A 373 -0.63 -13.52 -13.85
CA PHE A 373 -1.03 -14.80 -14.42
C PHE A 373 -2.37 -14.66 -15.15
N SER A 374 -2.46 -15.15 -16.38
CA SER A 374 -3.70 -15.12 -17.16
C SER A 374 -4.27 -16.52 -17.27
N THR A 375 -5.58 -16.67 -17.08
CA THR A 375 -6.27 -17.96 -17.24
C THR A 375 -7.72 -17.77 -17.68
N THR A 376 -8.28 -18.83 -18.24
CA THR A 376 -9.71 -18.94 -18.54
C THR A 376 -10.49 -19.58 -17.38
N SER A 377 -9.80 -20.10 -16.35
CA SER A 377 -10.44 -20.69 -15.17
C SER A 377 -11.14 -19.63 -14.33
N THR A 378 -12.41 -19.86 -14.04
CA THR A 378 -13.29 -18.97 -13.29
C THR A 378 -13.30 -19.24 -11.80
N ASN A 379 -12.53 -20.21 -11.29
CA ASN A 379 -12.57 -20.59 -9.88
C ASN A 379 -11.70 -19.67 -8.99
N TYR A 380 -11.86 -18.35 -9.12
CA TYR A 380 -11.15 -17.38 -8.28
C TYR A 380 -11.68 -17.37 -6.85
N ASP A 381 -12.92 -17.80 -6.62
CA ASP A 381 -13.52 -17.85 -5.28
C ASP A 381 -12.75 -18.78 -4.35
N GLU A 382 -12.44 -20.02 -4.78
CA GLU A 382 -11.62 -20.95 -3.99
C GLU A 382 -10.22 -20.41 -3.73
N LEU A 383 -9.62 -19.80 -4.75
CA LEU A 383 -8.31 -19.18 -4.64
C LEU A 383 -8.31 -18.05 -3.60
N PHE A 384 -9.29 -17.15 -3.68
CA PHE A 384 -9.40 -16.00 -2.79
C PHE A 384 -9.74 -16.44 -1.38
N LEU A 385 -10.61 -17.44 -1.21
CA LEU A 385 -10.89 -18.04 0.09
C LEU A 385 -9.65 -18.68 0.71
N PHE A 386 -8.83 -19.41 -0.08
CA PHE A 386 -7.56 -19.96 0.39
C PHE A 386 -6.59 -18.86 0.82
N LEU A 387 -6.37 -17.86 -0.04
CA LEU A 387 -5.46 -16.76 0.22
C LEU A 387 -5.88 -15.94 1.44
N TYR A 388 -7.15 -15.59 1.52
CA TYR A 388 -7.72 -14.80 2.62
C TYR A 388 -7.69 -15.60 3.92
N ARG A 389 -8.33 -16.78 3.97
CA ARG A 389 -8.54 -17.52 5.23
C ARG A 389 -7.30 -18.28 5.70
N LYS A 390 -6.50 -18.84 4.78
CA LYS A 390 -5.36 -19.69 5.14
C LYS A 390 -4.03 -18.94 5.13
N LYS A 391 -3.90 -17.94 4.25
CA LYS A 391 -2.62 -17.25 4.02
C LYS A 391 -2.59 -15.78 4.42
N LYS A 392 -3.73 -15.24 4.88
CA LYS A 392 -3.86 -13.86 5.34
C LYS A 392 -3.40 -12.83 4.30
N VAL A 393 -3.75 -13.09 3.04
CA VAL A 393 -3.42 -12.24 1.89
C VAL A 393 -4.65 -11.44 1.49
N GLY A 394 -4.45 -10.14 1.21
CA GLY A 394 -5.50 -9.26 0.71
C GLY A 394 -6.01 -9.67 -0.68
N THR A 395 -7.22 -9.27 -1.02
CA THR A 395 -7.84 -9.61 -2.31
C THR A 395 -8.50 -8.39 -2.94
N ARG A 396 -8.31 -8.19 -4.24
CA ARG A 396 -8.98 -7.14 -5.03
C ARG A 396 -9.73 -7.74 -6.22
N ILE A 397 -10.90 -7.23 -6.54
CA ILE A 397 -11.63 -7.57 -7.78
C ILE A 397 -11.84 -6.29 -8.57
N ASN A 398 -11.33 -6.25 -9.80
CA ASN A 398 -11.49 -5.13 -10.72
C ASN A 398 -12.29 -5.59 -11.94
N VAL A 399 -13.36 -4.87 -12.27
CA VAL A 399 -14.20 -5.19 -13.44
C VAL A 399 -13.91 -4.20 -14.57
N THR A 400 -13.46 -4.71 -15.72
CA THR A 400 -13.17 -3.89 -16.91
C THR A 400 -14.06 -4.26 -18.10
N PHE A 401 -14.69 -3.25 -18.70
CA PHE A 401 -15.57 -3.42 -19.86
C PHE A 401 -14.87 -3.04 -21.16
N LYS A 402 -14.82 -3.95 -22.15
CA LYS A 402 -14.37 -3.63 -23.52
C LYS A 402 -15.54 -3.10 -24.35
N LYS A 403 -15.61 -1.77 -24.51
CA LYS A 403 -16.56 -1.12 -25.42
C LYS A 403 -16.16 -1.39 -26.87
N TYR A 404 -16.96 -2.11 -27.64
CA TYR A 404 -16.77 -2.19 -29.09
C TYR A 404 -17.35 -0.94 -29.76
N ARG A 405 -16.58 -0.32 -30.66
CA ARG A 405 -17.07 0.75 -31.54
C ARG A 405 -17.91 0.06 -32.62
N ILE A 406 -19.22 0.30 -32.63
CA ILE A 406 -20.07 -0.12 -33.75
C ILE A 406 -19.50 0.57 -35.00
N SER A 407 -18.89 -0.20 -35.91
CA SER A 407 -18.59 0.31 -37.24
C SER A 407 -19.93 0.57 -37.92
N LYS A 408 -20.21 1.84 -38.22
CA LYS A 408 -21.37 2.24 -39.01
C LYS A 408 -21.31 1.66 -40.42
#